data_AF-K2JCJ1-F1
#
_entry.id   AF-K2JCJ1-F1
#
_cell.length_a   1.000
_cell.length_b   1.000
_cell.length_c   1.000
_cell.angle_alpha   90.00
_cell.angle_beta   90.00
_cell.angle_gamma   90.00
#
_symmetry.space_group_name_H-M   'P 1'
#
loop_
_entity.id
_entity.type
_entity.pdbx_description
1 polymer ?
#
loop_
_entity_poly.entity_id
_entity_poly.type
_entity_poly.pdbx_seq_one_letter_code
_entity_poly.pdbx_strand_id
1 'polypeptide(L)'
;MPDVLMSLLTGLLGLGTGIFVVLSLIEKPVWRLMWAPHSNRVDDVEARKVHAILKRVIHLLPPTMMTTMGTASLLVIVLLIQAGFTLAVISVATLFFAQLGLIVARLFKDIRGVDDVTSDGDAIAVRDGLGALTLLHHRGLLMTLSTLIAVLTLQILT
;
A
#
# COMPACT_ATOMS: atom_id res chain seq x y z
N MET A 1 8.38 24.98 13.92
CA MET A 1 7.62 24.28 12.86
C MET A 1 8.11 22.87 12.51
N PRO A 2 9.40 22.49 12.67
CA PRO A 2 9.85 21.09 12.47
C PRO A 2 9.06 20.07 13.30
N ASP A 3 8.73 20.42 14.54
CA ASP A 3 8.05 19.52 15.49
C ASP A 3 6.64 19.11 15.04
N VAL A 4 5.91 20.02 14.37
CA VAL A 4 4.56 19.74 13.86
C VAL A 4 4.62 18.81 12.65
N LEU A 5 5.58 19.05 11.74
CA LEU A 5 5.80 18.19 10.57
C LEU A 5 6.17 16.76 10.99
N MET A 6 7.09 16.62 11.95
CA MET A 6 7.49 15.32 12.48
C MET A 6 6.34 14.61 13.21
N SER A 7 5.52 15.34 13.97
CA SER A 7 4.35 14.79 14.64
C SER A 7 3.30 14.28 13.63
N LEU A 8 3.05 15.02 12.55
CA LEU A 8 2.12 14.63 11.49
C LEU A 8 2.63 13.41 10.71
N LEU A 9 3.92 13.38 10.37
CA LEU A 9 4.55 12.22 9.72
C LEU A 9 4.47 10.97 10.60
N THR A 10 4.74 11.12 11.90
CA THR A 10 4.65 10.02 12.87
C THR A 10 3.22 9.50 13.01
N GLY A 11 2.23 10.40 13.07
CA GLY A 11 0.82 10.03 13.10
C GLY A 11 0.37 9.28 11.85
N LEU A 12 0.76 9.74 10.67
CA LEU A 12 0.47 9.06 9.39
C LEU A 12 1.17 7.70 9.30
N LEU A 13 2.41 7.60 9.75
CA LEU A 13 3.14 6.34 9.80
C LEU A 13 2.45 5.35 10.75
N GLY A 14 2.01 5.79 11.93
CA GLY A 14 1.27 4.97 12.89
C GLY A 14 -0.06 4.46 12.30
N LEU A 15 -0.82 5.34 11.66
CA LEU A 15 -2.09 4.99 11.01
C LEU A 15 -1.87 4.00 9.86
N GLY A 16 -0.90 4.28 8.97
CA GLY A 16 -0.55 3.39 7.86
C GLY A 16 -0.10 2.02 8.36
N THR A 17 0.75 1.97 9.39
CA THR A 17 1.24 0.73 10.01
C THR A 17 0.08 -0.11 10.55
N GLY A 18 -0.87 0.50 11.27
CA GLY A 18 -2.04 -0.20 11.78
C GLY A 18 -2.88 -0.86 10.67
N ILE A 19 -3.16 -0.11 9.60
CA ILE A 19 -3.89 -0.62 8.43
C ILE A 19 -3.13 -1.79 7.78
N PHE A 20 -1.83 -1.62 7.53
CA PHE A 20 -1.02 -2.64 6.91
C PHE A 20 -0.89 -3.92 7.74
N VAL A 21 -0.78 -3.81 9.06
CA VAL A 21 -0.73 -4.97 9.96
C VAL A 21 -2.04 -5.76 9.89
N VAL A 22 -3.18 -5.08 9.97
CA VAL A 22 -4.50 -5.74 9.88
C VAL A 22 -4.66 -6.44 8.54
N LEU A 23 -4.32 -5.77 7.42
CA LEU A 23 -4.39 -6.39 6.09
C LEU A 23 -3.43 -7.57 5.96
N SER A 24 -2.20 -7.46 6.49
CA SER A 24 -1.22 -8.54 6.47
C SER A 24 -1.71 -9.77 7.21
N LEU A 25 -2.41 -9.60 8.34
CA LEU A 25 -2.98 -10.71 9.10
C LEU A 25 -4.13 -11.39 8.36
N ILE A 26 -4.96 -10.61 7.65
CA ILE A 26 -6.04 -11.15 6.81
C ILE A 26 -5.46 -11.93 5.61
N GLU A 27 -4.40 -11.42 4.99
CA GLU A 27 -3.79 -11.99 3.79
C GLU A 27 -2.83 -13.15 4.06
N LYS A 28 -2.32 -13.28 5.30
CA LYS A 28 -1.33 -14.30 5.68
C LYS A 28 -1.65 -15.73 5.19
N PRO A 29 -2.91 -16.22 5.25
CA PRO A 29 -3.24 -17.56 4.74
C PRO A 29 -3.03 -17.72 3.23
N VAL A 30 -3.18 -16.64 2.46
CA VAL A 30 -3.14 -16.64 1.00
C VAL A 30 -1.87 -16.03 0.41
N TRP A 31 -0.86 -15.70 1.23
CA TRP A 31 0.40 -15.13 0.75
C TRP A 31 1.10 -15.95 -0.33
N ARG A 32 0.92 -17.27 -0.35
CA ARG A 32 1.49 -18.12 -1.39
C ARG A 32 0.88 -17.83 -2.77
N LEU A 33 -0.37 -17.39 -2.82
CA LEU A 33 -1.06 -17.04 -4.06
C LEU A 33 -0.44 -15.82 -4.74
N MET A 34 0.24 -14.95 -3.99
CA MET A 34 0.98 -13.80 -4.55
C MET A 34 2.01 -14.20 -5.62
N TRP A 35 2.66 -15.34 -5.42
CA TRP A 35 3.73 -15.83 -6.31
C TRP A 35 3.30 -17.07 -7.11
N ALA A 36 2.34 -17.83 -6.59
CA ALA A 36 1.82 -19.04 -7.21
C ALA A 36 0.28 -19.10 -7.03
N PRO A 37 -0.50 -18.38 -7.86
CA PRO A 37 -1.96 -18.29 -7.72
C PRO A 37 -2.68 -19.65 -7.77
N HIS A 38 -2.09 -20.59 -8.49
CA HIS A 38 -2.62 -21.95 -8.70
C HIS A 38 -2.03 -22.98 -7.73
N SER A 39 -1.43 -22.55 -6.62
CA SER A 39 -0.80 -23.45 -5.66
C SER A 39 -1.82 -24.30 -4.89
N ASN A 40 -1.80 -25.62 -5.04
CA ASN A 40 -2.63 -26.58 -4.28
C ASN A 40 -2.43 -26.55 -2.76
N ARG A 41 -1.47 -25.74 -2.26
CA ARG A 41 -1.21 -25.56 -0.82
C ARG A 41 -2.13 -24.57 -0.11
N VAL A 42 -3.01 -23.89 -0.85
CA VAL A 42 -4.08 -23.04 -0.31
C VAL A 42 -5.39 -23.65 -0.75
N ASP A 43 -6.24 -23.99 0.20
CA ASP A 43 -7.55 -24.57 -0.07
C ASP A 43 -8.50 -23.51 -0.66
N ASP A 44 -9.40 -23.93 -1.53
CA ASP A 44 -10.35 -23.03 -2.17
C ASP A 44 -11.32 -22.44 -1.16
N VAL A 45 -11.71 -23.20 -0.12
CA VAL A 45 -12.56 -22.69 0.96
C VAL A 45 -11.87 -21.54 1.71
N GLU A 46 -10.57 -21.70 1.98
CA GLU A 46 -9.76 -20.67 2.64
C GLU A 46 -9.58 -19.43 1.74
N ALA A 47 -9.27 -19.63 0.46
CA ALA A 47 -9.17 -18.55 -0.51
C ALA A 47 -10.48 -17.75 -0.59
N ARG A 48 -11.63 -18.41 -0.75
CA ARG A 48 -12.94 -17.75 -0.82
C ARG A 48 -13.27 -16.97 0.46
N LYS A 49 -12.93 -17.52 1.63
CA LYS A 49 -13.12 -16.85 2.91
C LYS A 49 -12.30 -15.55 2.99
N VAL A 50 -11.02 -15.61 2.64
CA VAL A 50 -10.16 -14.41 2.63
C VAL A 50 -10.63 -13.41 1.57
N HIS A 51 -11.03 -13.87 0.38
CA HIS A 51 -11.60 -13.03 -0.66
C HIS A 51 -12.85 -12.27 -0.18
N ALA A 52 -13.77 -12.95 0.49
CA ALA A 52 -14.98 -12.31 1.02
C ALA A 52 -14.66 -11.25 2.08
N ILE A 53 -13.66 -11.49 2.95
CA ILE A 53 -13.21 -10.51 3.94
C ILE A 53 -12.58 -9.30 3.24
N LEU A 54 -11.63 -9.54 2.33
CA LEU A 54 -10.94 -8.47 1.61
C LEU A 54 -11.92 -7.65 0.78
N LYS A 55 -12.83 -8.28 0.04
CA LYS A 55 -13.86 -7.60 -0.74
C LYS A 55 -14.72 -6.65 0.10
N ARG A 56 -15.00 -6.98 1.37
CA ARG A 56 -15.70 -6.08 2.30
C ARG A 56 -14.80 -4.93 2.76
N VAL A 57 -13.52 -5.19 3.01
CA VAL A 57 -12.57 -4.20 3.52
C VAL A 57 -12.09 -3.24 2.42
N ILE A 58 -11.93 -3.69 1.18
CA ILE A 58 -11.42 -2.87 0.06
C ILE A 58 -12.34 -1.71 -0.31
N HIS A 59 -13.60 -1.70 0.10
CA HIS A 59 -14.51 -0.55 -0.08
C HIS A 59 -14.41 0.49 1.03
N LEU A 60 -13.86 0.11 2.19
CA LEU A 60 -13.64 1.01 3.34
C LEU A 60 -12.28 1.73 3.26
N LEU A 61 -11.31 1.09 2.60
CA LEU A 61 -9.96 1.62 2.42
C LEU A 61 -9.80 2.80 1.44
N PRO A 62 -10.56 2.96 0.33
CA PRO A 62 -10.26 3.97 -0.67
C PRO A 62 -10.31 5.40 -0.15
N PRO A 63 -11.32 5.81 0.66
CA PRO A 63 -11.34 7.15 1.25
C PRO A 63 -10.13 7.38 2.17
N THR A 64 -9.81 6.43 3.05
CA THR A 64 -8.71 6.55 4.01
C THR A 64 -7.34 6.52 3.33
N MET A 65 -7.16 5.67 2.32
CA MET A 65 -5.96 5.62 1.50
C MET A 65 -5.75 6.92 0.72
N MET A 66 -6.78 7.44 0.05
CA MET A 66 -6.69 8.70 -0.69
C MET A 66 -6.36 9.87 0.22
N THR A 67 -6.98 9.97 1.41
CA THR A 67 -6.63 10.99 2.39
C THR A 67 -5.18 10.86 2.84
N THR A 68 -4.74 9.65 3.20
CA THR A 68 -3.37 9.41 3.68
C THR A 68 -2.32 9.73 2.60
N MET A 69 -2.58 9.32 1.35
CA MET A 69 -1.74 9.63 0.19
C MET A 69 -1.69 11.13 -0.11
N GLY A 70 -2.84 11.81 -0.04
CA GLY A 70 -2.94 13.25 -0.22
C GLY A 70 -2.18 14.02 0.86
N THR A 71 -2.36 13.66 2.13
CA THR A 71 -1.63 14.28 3.24
C THR A 71 -0.13 14.02 3.11
N ALA A 72 0.31 12.79 2.82
CA ALA A 72 1.72 12.49 2.60
C ALA A 72 2.33 13.31 1.45
N SER A 73 1.59 13.48 0.35
CA SER A 73 2.01 14.31 -0.79
C SER A 73 2.22 15.77 -0.40
N LEU A 74 1.30 16.35 0.37
CA LEU A 74 1.44 17.71 0.88
C LEU A 74 2.66 17.84 1.81
N LEU A 75 2.91 16.86 2.68
CA LEU A 75 4.07 16.91 3.58
C LEU A 75 5.40 16.82 2.81
N VAL A 76 5.48 16.02 1.75
CA VAL A 76 6.67 15.98 0.87
C VAL A 76 6.88 17.32 0.16
N ILE A 77 5.81 18.01 -0.26
CA ILE A 77 5.90 19.36 -0.83
C ILE A 77 6.41 20.36 0.21
N VAL A 78 5.91 20.30 1.44
CA VAL A 78 6.38 21.15 2.54
C VAL A 78 7.86 20.89 2.82
N LEU A 79 8.30 19.63 2.82
CA LEU A 79 9.70 19.25 2.97
C LEU A 79 10.58 19.87 1.88
N LEU A 80 10.15 19.83 0.61
CA LEU A 80 10.87 20.47 -0.52
C LEU A 80 11.06 21.96 -0.30
N ILE A 81 10.00 22.66 0.12
CA ILE A 81 10.02 24.10 0.37
C ILE A 81 10.96 24.44 1.54
N GLN A 82 10.91 23.67 2.63
CA GLN A 82 11.72 23.94 3.83
C GLN A 82 13.20 23.58 3.63
N ALA A 83 13.51 22.52 2.90
CA ALA A 83 14.87 22.03 2.69
C ALA A 83 15.58 22.69 1.48
N GLY A 84 14.94 23.64 0.79
CA GLY A 84 15.60 24.50 -0.21
C GLY A 84 15.88 23.83 -1.57
N PHE A 85 15.07 22.86 -2.00
CA PHE A 85 15.17 22.22 -3.33
C PHE A 85 16.57 21.67 -3.70
N THR A 86 17.30 21.10 -2.74
CA THR A 86 18.57 20.44 -3.05
C THR A 86 18.35 19.17 -3.88
N LEU A 87 19.38 18.73 -4.62
CA LEU A 87 19.31 17.53 -5.45
C LEU A 87 18.87 16.29 -4.66
N ALA A 88 19.32 16.17 -3.40
CA ALA A 88 18.94 15.08 -2.51
C ALA A 88 17.43 15.11 -2.19
N VAL A 89 16.89 16.27 -1.83
CA VAL A 89 15.46 16.42 -1.49
C VAL A 89 14.59 16.19 -2.73
N ILE A 90 15.01 16.71 -3.89
CA ILE A 90 14.33 16.48 -5.17
C ILE A 90 14.30 14.99 -5.49
N SER A 91 15.41 14.27 -5.31
CA SER A 91 15.49 12.83 -5.58
C SER A 91 14.53 12.03 -4.70
N VAL A 92 14.42 12.36 -3.41
CA VAL A 92 13.46 11.74 -2.48
C VAL A 92 12.03 12.04 -2.90
N ALA A 93 11.72 13.27 -3.28
CA ALA A 93 10.39 13.64 -3.76
C ALA A 93 10.03 12.92 -5.07
N THR A 94 10.96 12.84 -6.03
CA THR A 94 10.77 12.10 -7.29
C THR A 94 10.51 10.62 -7.02
N LEU A 95 11.28 9.99 -6.12
CA LEU A 95 11.05 8.61 -5.70
C LEU A 95 9.63 8.44 -5.16
N PHE A 96 9.21 9.29 -4.22
CA PHE A 96 7.89 9.24 -3.62
C PHE A 96 6.77 9.39 -4.66
N PHE A 97 6.82 10.42 -5.51
CA PHE A 97 5.77 10.68 -6.51
C PHE A 97 5.74 9.61 -7.61
N ALA A 98 6.89 9.07 -8.01
CA ALA A 98 6.95 7.94 -8.95
C ALA A 98 6.27 6.70 -8.36
N GLN A 99 6.58 6.34 -7.11
CA GLN A 99 5.96 5.22 -6.41
C GLN A 99 4.46 5.43 -6.22
N LEU A 100 4.04 6.65 -5.83
CA LEU A 100 2.64 7.03 -5.69
C LEU A 100 1.88 6.83 -7.00
N GLY A 101 2.43 7.33 -8.12
CA GLY A 101 1.84 7.17 -9.44
C GLY A 101 1.68 5.70 -9.84
N LEU A 102 2.69 4.87 -9.57
CA LEU A 102 2.64 3.43 -9.83
C LEU A 102 1.56 2.71 -9.00
N ILE A 103 1.42 3.06 -7.72
CA ILE A 103 0.40 2.49 -6.85
C ILE A 103 -1.00 2.90 -7.31
N VAL A 104 -1.23 4.20 -7.55
CA VAL A 104 -2.55 4.71 -7.97
C VAL A 104 -3.00 4.06 -9.29
N ALA A 105 -2.09 3.93 -10.27
CA ALA A 105 -2.40 3.32 -11.55
C ALA A 105 -2.83 1.85 -11.45
N ARG A 106 -2.31 1.11 -10.46
CA ARG A 106 -2.64 -0.30 -10.23
C ARG A 106 -3.83 -0.50 -9.29
N LEU A 107 -3.97 0.37 -8.29
CA LEU A 107 -4.97 0.25 -7.22
C LEU A 107 -6.39 0.09 -7.78
N PHE A 108 -6.80 0.95 -8.70
CA PHE A 108 -8.15 0.86 -9.29
C PHE A 108 -8.36 -0.38 -10.14
N LYS A 109 -7.33 -0.82 -10.87
CA LYS A 109 -7.40 -2.03 -11.69
C LYS A 109 -7.54 -3.27 -10.82
N ASP A 110 -6.72 -3.38 -9.78
CA ASP A 110 -6.66 -4.57 -8.94
C ASP A 110 -7.88 -4.65 -8.00
N ILE A 111 -8.40 -3.50 -7.53
CA ILE A 111 -9.69 -3.44 -6.79
C ILE A 111 -10.84 -3.93 -7.67
N ARG A 112 -10.94 -3.45 -8.92
CA ARG A 112 -12.00 -3.91 -9.85
C ARG A 112 -11.89 -5.40 -10.12
N GLY A 113 -10.67 -5.94 -10.27
CA GLY A 113 -10.45 -7.37 -10.46
C GLY A 113 -10.98 -8.24 -9.32
N VAL A 114 -10.95 -7.75 -8.07
CA VAL A 114 -11.53 -8.43 -6.90
C VAL A 114 -13.05 -8.22 -6.81
N ASP A 115 -13.54 -7.06 -7.24
CA ASP A 115 -14.97 -6.75 -7.24
C ASP A 115 -15.76 -7.49 -8.31
N ASP A 116 -15.18 -7.68 -9.49
CA ASP A 116 -15.83 -8.32 -10.64
C ASP A 116 -16.01 -9.84 -10.43
N VAL A 117 -15.28 -10.44 -9.49
CA VAL A 117 -15.36 -11.86 -9.16
C VAL A 117 -16.27 -12.07 -7.93
N THR A 118 -17.25 -12.97 -8.04
CA THR A 118 -18.05 -13.40 -6.88
C THR A 118 -17.21 -14.33 -6.00
N SER A 119 -17.29 -14.17 -4.68
CA SER A 119 -16.53 -15.03 -3.75
C SER A 119 -16.87 -16.52 -3.89
N ASP A 120 -18.07 -16.83 -4.37
CA ASP A 120 -18.55 -18.20 -4.62
C ASP A 120 -18.43 -18.61 -6.10
N GLY A 121 -17.81 -17.76 -6.93
CA GLY A 121 -17.62 -17.95 -8.37
C GLY A 121 -16.49 -18.91 -8.73
N ASP A 122 -15.85 -18.72 -9.87
CA ASP A 122 -14.73 -19.56 -10.29
C ASP A 122 -13.55 -19.48 -9.29
N ALA A 123 -13.06 -20.65 -8.85
CA ALA A 123 -12.00 -20.74 -7.86
C ALA A 123 -10.68 -20.15 -8.39
N ILE A 124 -10.38 -20.35 -9.67
CA ILE A 124 -9.16 -19.84 -10.30
C ILE A 124 -9.19 -18.32 -10.31
N ALA A 125 -10.29 -17.72 -10.79
CA ALA A 125 -10.48 -16.27 -10.79
C ALA A 125 -10.35 -15.64 -9.38
N VAL A 126 -10.94 -16.26 -8.35
CA VAL A 126 -10.82 -15.80 -6.96
C VAL A 126 -9.36 -15.77 -6.50
N ARG A 127 -8.60 -16.81 -6.85
CA ARG A 127 -7.19 -16.96 -6.44
C ARG A 127 -6.26 -16.00 -7.16
N ASP A 128 -6.51 -15.75 -8.44
CA ASP A 128 -5.78 -14.75 -9.23
C ASP A 128 -6.01 -13.34 -8.68
N GLY A 129 -7.27 -12.99 -8.40
CA GLY A 129 -7.63 -11.71 -7.79
C GLY A 129 -6.96 -11.50 -6.42
N LEU A 130 -7.01 -12.52 -5.56
CA LEU A 130 -6.31 -12.51 -4.27
C LEU A 130 -4.81 -12.36 -4.41
N GLY A 131 -4.18 -13.16 -5.29
CA GLY A 131 -2.75 -13.11 -5.54
C GLY A 131 -2.30 -11.72 -6.00
N ALA A 132 -3.05 -11.12 -6.93
CA ALA A 132 -2.80 -9.77 -7.43
C ALA A 132 -2.93 -8.71 -6.32
N LEU A 133 -4.00 -8.77 -5.51
CA LEU A 133 -4.24 -7.81 -4.43
C LEU A 133 -3.17 -7.92 -3.33
N THR A 134 -2.85 -9.14 -2.88
CA THR A 134 -1.79 -9.39 -1.91
C THR A 134 -0.43 -8.91 -2.44
N LEU A 135 -0.14 -9.14 -3.74
CA LEU A 135 1.07 -8.63 -4.37
C LEU A 135 1.14 -7.11 -4.39
N LEU A 136 0.02 -6.45 -4.70
CA LEU A 136 -0.07 -5.00 -4.70
C LEU A 136 0.18 -4.44 -3.30
N HIS A 137 -0.42 -5.04 -2.27
CA HIS A 137 -0.21 -4.64 -0.88
C HIS A 137 1.26 -4.75 -0.47
N HIS A 138 1.94 -5.86 -0.76
CA HIS A 138 3.35 -6.04 -0.42
C HIS A 138 4.28 -5.10 -1.22
N ARG A 139 3.94 -4.80 -2.48
CA ARG A 139 4.65 -3.76 -3.26
C ARG A 139 4.47 -2.38 -2.65
N GLY A 140 3.26 -2.06 -2.20
CA GLY A 140 2.97 -0.82 -1.46
C GLY A 140 3.84 -0.70 -0.21
N LEU A 141 3.92 -1.76 0.59
CA LEU A 141 4.79 -1.83 1.77
C LEU A 141 6.26 -1.57 1.45
N LEU A 142 6.80 -2.23 0.43
CA LEU A 142 8.20 -2.03 0.01
C LEU A 142 8.46 -0.60 -0.48
N MET A 143 7.53 -0.02 -1.23
CA MET A 143 7.62 1.37 -1.68
C MET A 143 7.62 2.33 -0.49
N THR A 144 6.67 2.19 0.43
CA THR A 144 6.61 3.00 1.66
C THR A 144 7.90 2.89 2.47
N LEU A 145 8.42 1.67 2.67
CA LEU A 145 9.67 1.43 3.39
C LEU A 145 10.86 2.12 2.70
N SER A 146 10.98 1.99 1.39
CA SER A 146 12.07 2.61 0.64
C SER A 146 12.03 4.14 0.68
N THR A 147 10.84 4.75 0.59
CA THR A 147 10.68 6.20 0.77
C THR A 147 11.06 6.61 2.20
N LEU A 148 10.62 5.86 3.22
CA LEU A 148 10.95 6.15 4.61
C LEU A 148 12.46 6.12 4.83
N ILE A 149 13.16 5.10 4.34
CA ILE A 149 14.62 5.01 4.42
C ILE A 149 15.27 6.20 3.72
N ALA A 150 14.77 6.61 2.55
CA ALA A 150 15.30 7.77 1.82
C ALA A 150 15.13 9.08 2.60
N VAL A 151 13.97 9.28 3.23
CA VAL A 151 13.69 10.44 4.10
C VAL A 151 14.58 10.44 5.34
N LEU A 152 14.73 9.30 6.02
CA LEU A 152 15.59 9.19 7.20
C LEU A 152 17.07 9.43 6.84
N THR A 153 17.52 8.90 5.70
CA THR A 153 18.88 9.14 5.20
C THR A 153 19.10 10.61 4.91
N LEU A 154 18.13 11.28 4.28
CA LEU A 154 18.19 12.71 4.03
C LEU A 154 18.30 13.51 5.35
N GLN A 155 17.51 13.16 6.36
CA GLN A 155 17.55 13.82 7.68
C GLN A 155 18.89 13.66 8.40
N ILE A 156 19.58 12.53 8.24
CA ILE A 156 20.91 12.31 8.85
C ILE A 156 21.99 13.14 8.16
N LEU A 157 21.83 13.41 6.86
CA LEU A 157 22.82 14.09 6.03
C LEU A 157 22.68 15.63 6.02
N THR A 158 21.56 16.16 6.50
CA THR A 158 21.26 17.60 6.60
C THR A 158 21.36 18.08 8.02
#